data_AF-A0A537TRD8-F1
#
_entry.id   AF-A0A537TRD8-F1
#
_cell.length_a   1.000
_cell.length_b   1.000
_cell.length_c   1.000
_cell.angle_alpha   90.00
_cell.angle_beta   90.00
_cell.angle_gamma   90.00
#
_symmetry.space_group_name_H-M   'P 1'
#
loop_
_entity.id
_entity.type
_entity.pdbx_description
1 polymer ?
#
loop_
_entity_poly.entity_id
_entity_poly.type
_entity_poly.pdbx_seq_one_letter_code
_entity_poly.pdbx_strand_id
1 'polypeptide(L)'
;MPERPFKLIKLKKTPAGSVRAFPSEISTAQAAVAFVNSLDPETRAKLHWRVAASALNGLATGQGSFDQAGRAMRHALATECWLAD
;
A
#
# COMPACT_ATOMS: atom_id res chain seq x y z
N MET A 1 -24.77 1.64 1.91
CA MET A 1 -24.05 1.01 3.03
C MET A 1 -22.81 1.83 3.29
N PRO A 2 -22.47 2.24 4.53
CA PRO A 2 -21.23 2.98 4.73
C PRO A 2 -20.08 2.00 4.50
N GLU A 3 -19.37 2.20 3.40
CA GLU A 3 -18.19 1.44 3.01
C GLU A 3 -17.18 1.55 4.16
N ARG A 4 -16.80 0.42 4.76
CA ARG A 4 -15.81 0.41 5.84
C ARG A 4 -14.52 1.02 5.27
N PRO A 5 -14.05 2.16 5.80
CA PRO A 5 -12.98 2.91 5.17
C PRO A 5 -11.70 2.07 5.16
N PHE A 6 -10.91 2.26 4.11
CA PHE A 6 -9.54 1.76 4.02
C PHE A 6 -8.82 2.16 5.32
N LYS A 7 -8.49 1.17 6.18
CA LYS A 7 -7.93 1.47 7.50
C LYS A 7 -6.58 2.18 7.31
N LEU A 8 -6.47 3.39 7.84
CA LEU A 8 -5.27 4.21 7.86
C LEU A 8 -4.02 3.37 8.21
N ILE A 9 -2.97 3.53 7.41
CA ILE A 9 -1.69 2.87 7.60
C ILE A 9 -0.65 3.96 7.82
N LYS A 10 -0.06 4.00 9.02
CA LYS A 10 1.05 4.90 9.34
C LYS A 10 2.35 4.28 8.84
N LEU A 11 3.16 5.12 8.20
CA LEU A 11 4.44 4.73 7.63
C LEU A 11 5.58 5.33 8.45
N LYS A 12 6.68 4.60 8.57
CA LYS A 12 7.94 5.15 9.08
C LYS A 12 8.37 6.29 8.18
N LYS A 13 9.08 7.25 8.79
CA LYS A 13 9.78 8.30 8.05
C LYS A 13 10.65 7.65 6.97
N THR A 14 10.67 8.27 5.78
CA THR A 14 11.31 7.81 4.55
C THR A 14 12.51 6.87 4.80
N PRO A 15 12.47 5.62 4.31
CA PRO A 15 13.61 4.71 4.47
C PRO A 15 14.86 5.35 3.85
N ALA A 16 15.99 5.28 4.57
CA ALA A 16 17.24 5.90 4.16
C ALA A 16 17.67 5.37 2.78
N GLY A 17 17.73 6.25 1.78
CA GLY A 17 18.02 5.91 0.38
C GLY A 17 16.85 6.11 -0.58
N SER A 18 15.63 6.38 -0.10
CA SER A 18 14.51 6.69 -0.99
C SER A 18 14.55 8.17 -1.40
N VAL A 19 14.70 8.42 -2.71
CA VAL A 19 14.82 9.76 -3.32
C VAL A 19 13.46 10.48 -3.37
N ARG A 20 12.35 9.77 -3.13
CA ARG A 20 10.98 10.30 -3.24
C ARG A 20 10.35 10.57 -1.87
N ALA A 21 9.45 11.55 -1.86
CA ALA A 21 8.60 11.87 -0.73
C ALA A 21 7.75 10.65 -0.36
N PHE A 22 8.18 9.95 0.70
CA PHE A 22 7.44 8.85 1.28
C PHE A 22 6.28 9.44 2.08
N PRO A 23 5.01 9.09 1.79
CA PRO A 23 3.89 9.61 2.55
C PRO A 23 4.00 9.12 4.01
N SER A 24 3.66 9.98 4.96
CA SER A 24 3.61 9.61 6.38
C SER A 24 2.44 8.67 6.70
N GLU A 25 1.40 8.69 5.87
CA GLU A 25 0.20 7.89 6.04
C GLU A 25 -0.49 7.56 4.70
N ILE A 26 -1.17 6.41 4.66
CA ILE A 26 -2.04 5.99 3.56
C ILE A 26 -3.43 5.73 4.13
N SER A 27 -4.38 6.59 3.78
CA SER A 27 -5.75 6.59 4.32
C SER A 27 -6.82 6.15 3.31
N THR A 28 -6.48 6.03 2.03
CA THR A 28 -7.43 5.61 0.98
C THR A 28 -6.82 4.57 0.05
N ALA A 29 -7.67 3.79 -0.61
CA ALA A 29 -7.23 2.83 -1.62
C ALA A 29 -6.57 3.51 -2.82
N GLN A 30 -7.05 4.70 -3.22
CA GLN A 30 -6.43 5.48 -4.28
C GLN A 30 -5.03 5.97 -3.88
N ALA A 31 -4.85 6.41 -2.64
CA ALA A 31 -3.52 6.74 -2.12
C ALA A 31 -2.60 5.52 -2.09
N ALA A 32 -3.12 4.34 -1.74
CA ALA A 32 -2.38 3.08 -1.80
C ALA A 32 -1.94 2.71 -3.23
N VAL A 33 -2.83 2.86 -4.22
CA VAL A 33 -2.51 2.64 -5.64
C VAL A 33 -1.44 3.63 -6.11
N ALA A 34 -1.60 4.92 -5.81
CA ALA A 34 -0.64 5.95 -6.17
C ALA A 34 0.73 5.67 -5.52
N PHE A 35 0.75 5.25 -4.26
CA PHE A 35 1.97 4.87 -3.55
C PHE A 35 2.67 3.70 -4.24
N VAL A 36 1.97 2.58 -4.50
CA VAL A 36 2.55 1.40 -5.17
C VAL A 36 3.07 1.73 -6.57
N ASN A 37 2.38 2.61 -7.31
CA ASN A 37 2.84 3.08 -8.62
C ASN A 37 4.04 4.04 -8.53
N SER A 38 4.24 4.70 -7.39
CA SER A 38 5.39 5.58 -7.17
C SER A 38 6.68 4.83 -6.82
N LEU A 39 6.56 3.56 -6.38
CA LEU A 39 7.68 2.70 -6.02
C LEU A 39 8.57 2.41 -7.23
N ASP A 40 9.86 2.27 -6.97
CA ASP A 40 10.83 1.83 -7.96
C ASP A 40 10.39 0.52 -8.62
N PRO A 41 10.65 0.34 -9.93
CA PRO A 41 10.20 -0.84 -10.66
C PRO A 41 10.73 -2.15 -10.05
N GLU A 42 11.94 -2.14 -9.48
CA GLU A 42 12.52 -3.29 -8.78
C GLU A 42 11.74 -3.63 -7.51
N THR A 43 11.43 -2.64 -6.68
CA THR A 43 10.60 -2.81 -5.48
C THR A 43 9.21 -3.30 -5.86
N ARG A 44 8.57 -2.67 -6.86
CA ARG A 44 7.23 -3.06 -7.32
C ARG A 44 7.19 -4.49 -7.88
N ALA A 45 8.30 -4.99 -8.42
CA ALA A 45 8.40 -6.35 -8.95
C ALA A 45 8.45 -7.43 -7.85
N LYS A 46 8.77 -7.07 -6.60
CA LYS A 46 8.79 -8.02 -5.48
C LYS A 46 7.39 -8.62 -5.25
N LEU A 47 7.35 -9.90 -4.87
CA LEU A 47 6.12 -10.68 -4.77
C LEU A 47 5.06 -10.01 -3.88
N HIS A 48 5.45 -9.50 -2.71
CA HIS A 48 4.51 -8.87 -1.78
C HIS A 48 3.87 -7.59 -2.36
N TRP A 49 4.63 -6.81 -3.16
CA TRP A 49 4.11 -5.63 -3.85
C TRP A 49 3.19 -6.00 -5.00
N ARG A 50 3.49 -7.07 -5.75
CA ARG A 50 2.58 -7.61 -6.78
C ARG A 50 1.26 -8.07 -6.19
N VAL A 51 1.28 -8.74 -5.03
CA VAL A 51 0.06 -9.15 -4.33
C VAL A 51 -0.75 -7.93 -3.86
N ALA A 52 -0.09 -6.92 -3.28
CA ALA A 52 -0.75 -5.68 -2.89
C ALA A 52 -1.36 -4.94 -4.10
N ALA A 53 -0.63 -4.83 -5.21
CA ALA A 53 -1.12 -4.23 -6.45
C ALA A 53 -2.34 -4.97 -7.01
N SER A 54 -2.31 -6.31 -7.03
CA SER A 54 -3.46 -7.12 -7.48
C SER A 54 -4.68 -6.93 -6.58
N ALA A 55 -4.50 -6.88 -5.26
CA ALA A 55 -5.60 -6.64 -4.33
C ALA A 55 -6.22 -5.24 -4.49
N LEU A 56 -5.38 -4.23 -4.72
CA LEU A 56 -5.81 -2.87 -5.02
C LEU A 56 -6.51 -2.77 -6.39
N ASN A 57 -6.03 -3.48 -7.41
CA ASN A 57 -6.67 -3.52 -8.72
C ASN A 57 -8.04 -4.22 -8.65
N GLY A 58 -8.15 -5.32 -7.91
CA GLY A 58 -9.42 -5.99 -7.66
C GLY A 58 -10.44 -5.07 -6.96
N LEU A 59 -9.97 -4.20 -6.07
CA LEU A 59 -10.82 -3.17 -5.47
C LEU A 59 -11.31 -2.16 -6.52
N ALA A 60 -10.42 -1.69 -7.42
CA ALA A 60 -10.78 -0.74 -8.47
C ALA A 60 -11.78 -1.32 -9.50
N THR A 61 -11.75 -2.64 -9.73
CA THR A 61 -12.70 -3.35 -10.60
C THR A 61 -13.98 -3.80 -9.88
N GLY A 62 -14.15 -3.47 -8.60
CA GLY A 62 -15.32 -3.85 -7.81
C GLY A 62 -15.38 -5.32 -7.39
N GLN A 63 -14.29 -6.09 -7.58
CA GLN A 63 -14.19 -7.51 -7.22
C GLN A 63 -13.43 -7.76 -5.91
N GLY A 64 -12.80 -6.73 -5.34
CA GLY A 64 -11.96 -6.81 -4.15
C GLY A 64 -12.61 -6.18 -2.91
N SER A 65 -12.05 -6.48 -1.74
CA SER A 65 -12.46 -5.88 -0.47
C SER A 65 -11.41 -4.90 0.05
N PHE A 66 -11.85 -3.78 0.62
CA PHE A 66 -10.99 -2.80 1.30
C PHE A 66 -10.12 -3.47 2.38
N ASP A 67 -10.65 -4.49 3.04
CA ASP A 67 -9.94 -5.20 4.10
C ASP A 67 -8.80 -6.08 3.55
N GLN A 68 -9.04 -6.75 2.41
CA GLN A 68 -8.03 -7.56 1.72
C GLN A 68 -6.92 -6.67 1.15
N ALA A 69 -7.27 -5.57 0.49
CA ALA A 69 -6.30 -4.60 -0.01
C ALA A 69 -5.49 -3.96 1.13
N GLY A 70 -6.15 -3.59 2.23
CA GLY A 70 -5.48 -3.04 3.41
C GLY A 70 -4.54 -4.05 4.09
N ARG A 71 -4.91 -5.33 4.18
CA ARG A 71 -4.04 -6.40 4.70
C ARG A 71 -2.83 -6.64 3.79
N ALA A 72 -3.04 -6.73 2.48
CA ALA A 72 -1.94 -6.91 1.53
C ALA A 72 -0.95 -5.74 1.56
N MET A 73 -1.46 -4.50 1.65
CA MET A 73 -0.61 -3.31 1.84
C MET A 73 0.15 -3.36 3.15
N ARG A 74 -0.51 -3.63 4.29
CA ARG A 74 0.19 -3.77 5.58
C ARG A 74 1.27 -4.84 5.54
N HIS A 75 1.00 -5.98 4.92
CA HIS A 75 1.98 -7.05 4.79
C HIS A 75 3.19 -6.62 3.96
N ALA A 76 2.98 -5.99 2.80
CA ALA A 76 4.07 -5.46 1.97
C ALA A 76 4.92 -4.44 2.74
N LEU A 77 4.27 -3.52 3.46
CA LEU A 77 4.93 -2.53 4.28
C LEU A 77 5.67 -3.14 5.48
N ALA A 78 5.12 -4.17 6.12
CA ALA A 78 5.78 -4.88 7.20
C ALA A 78 7.04 -5.61 6.72
N THR A 79 6.96 -6.27 5.57
CA THR A 79 8.10 -7.00 4.95
C THR A 79 9.26 -6.07 4.63
N GLU A 80 8.97 -4.86 4.18
CA GLU A 80 10.00 -3.84 3.91
C GLU A 80 10.38 -3.03 5.17
N CYS A 81 9.80 -3.35 6.33
CA CYS A 81 9.99 -2.66 7.62
C CYS A 81 9.60 -1.16 7.57
N TRP A 82 8.60 -0.82 6.76
CA TRP A 82 8.11 0.55 6.52
C TRP A 82 6.89 0.94 7.35
N LEU A 83 6.29 0.02 8.10
CA LEU A 83 5.23 0.36 9.05
C LEU A 83 5.80 1.15 10.23
N ALA A 84 5.13 2.25 10.60
CA ALA A 84 5.36 2.90 11.89
C ALA A 84 5.01 1.96 13.04
N ASP A 85 5.77 2.07 14.13
CA ASP A 85 5.45 1.42 15.41
C ASP A 85 4.14 1.96 15.99
#